data_AF-A0A444K417-F1
#
_entry.id   AF-A0A444K417-F1
#
_cell.length_a   1.000
_cell.length_b   1.000
_cell.length_c   1.000
_cell.angle_alpha   90.00
_cell.angle_beta   90.00
_cell.angle_gamma   90.00
#
_symmetry.space_group_name_H-M   'P 1'
#
loop_
_entity.id
_entity.type
_entity.pdbx_description
1 polymer ?
#
loop_
_entity_poly.entity_id
_entity_poly.type
_entity_poly.pdbx_seq_one_letter_code
_entity_poly.pdbx_strand_id
1 'polypeptide(L)'
;MAEPALRKLDRDLPRLDMYAPELRARLLAQRAGIKEPRAKPKLVEKPRPESAQGLIIAARQMLAAAAADRELAAQALADARIQAATIIAEAEATARIVISTGPVLPSVAAIQNAVAERYGISVSAMLGPGVSNDLVAARYEAIRQAHAARPDLSPARLGRLFRRDRTIIIRAIAGKGPKP
;
A
#
# COMPACT_ATOMS: atom_id res chain seq x y z
N MET A 1 16.00 -48.45 32.07
CA MET A 1 16.36 -49.40 31.00
C MET A 1 16.21 -48.74 29.62
N ALA A 2 17.01 -47.73 29.27
CA ALA A 2 16.89 -47.03 27.98
C ALA A 2 18.24 -46.61 27.37
N GLU A 3 19.36 -47.22 27.80
CA GLU A 3 20.69 -46.85 27.30
C GLU A 3 21.18 -47.55 26.01
N PRO A 4 20.72 -48.74 25.57
CA PRO A 4 21.33 -49.40 24.42
C PRO A 4 20.84 -48.89 23.06
N ALA A 5 19.75 -48.10 23.01
CA ALA A 5 19.15 -47.61 21.77
C ALA A 5 19.78 -46.30 21.27
N LEU A 6 20.24 -45.41 22.16
CA LEU A 6 20.89 -44.15 21.77
C LEU A 6 22.29 -44.35 21.17
N ARG A 7 23.03 -45.40 21.57
CA ARG A 7 24.41 -45.64 21.08
C ARG A 7 24.49 -46.13 19.62
N LYS A 8 23.35 -46.45 18.99
CA LYS A 8 23.28 -46.92 17.61
C LYS A 8 22.96 -45.82 16.59
N LEU A 9 22.45 -44.66 17.02
CA LEU A 9 22.14 -43.56 16.09
C LEU A 9 23.38 -42.78 15.64
N ASP A 10 24.44 -42.69 16.46
CA ASP A 10 25.62 -41.86 16.18
C ASP A 10 26.71 -42.55 15.33
N ARG A 11 26.47 -43.78 14.85
CA ARG A 11 27.47 -44.53 14.07
C ARG A 11 27.56 -44.10 12.61
N ASP A 12 26.46 -43.63 12.04
CA ASP A 12 26.35 -43.33 10.60
C ASP A 12 26.23 -41.83 10.30
N LEU A 13 26.34 -40.96 11.31
CA LEU A 13 26.47 -39.53 11.06
C LEU A 13 27.92 -39.16 10.72
N PRO A 14 28.16 -38.33 9.69
CA PRO A 14 29.49 -37.82 9.41
C PRO A 14 29.96 -37.03 10.64
N ARG A 15 31.00 -37.51 11.30
CA ARG A 15 31.65 -36.76 12.38
C ARG A 15 32.14 -35.44 11.78
N LEU A 16 31.53 -34.33 12.19
CA LEU A 16 31.97 -32.99 11.82
C LEU A 16 33.38 -32.79 12.39
N ASP A 17 34.37 -32.95 11.52
CA ASP A 17 35.75 -32.65 11.83
C ASP A 17 35.83 -31.14 12.10
N MET A 18 35.93 -30.75 13.36
CA MET A 18 35.94 -29.34 13.80
C MET A 18 37.18 -28.56 13.36
N TYR A 19 38.15 -29.24 12.75
CA TYR A 19 39.40 -28.64 12.32
C TYR A 19 39.26 -28.08 10.91
N ALA A 20 39.65 -26.82 10.73
CA ALA A 20 39.78 -26.21 9.41
C ALA A 20 40.65 -27.11 8.50
N PRO A 21 40.33 -27.21 7.19
CA PRO A 21 40.98 -28.14 6.26
C PRO A 21 42.51 -27.98 6.23
N GLU A 22 43.01 -26.76 6.46
CA GLU A 22 44.44 -26.45 6.55
C GLU A 22 45.13 -27.16 7.73
N LEU A 23 44.46 -27.24 8.89
CA LEU A 23 45.01 -27.90 10.07
C LEU A 23 45.06 -29.42 9.87
N ARG A 24 44.06 -29.98 9.18
CA ARG A 24 44.00 -31.41 8.84
C ARG A 24 45.14 -31.81 7.89
N ALA A 25 45.40 -31.01 6.86
CA ALA A 25 46.54 -31.20 5.95
C ALA A 25 47.87 -31.18 6.71
N ARG A 26 48.02 -30.24 7.65
CA ARG A 26 49.23 -30.11 8.47
C ARG A 26 49.48 -31.30 9.40
N LEU A 27 48.44 -31.84 10.04
CA LEU A 27 48.54 -33.01 10.91
C LEU A 27 48.84 -34.29 10.10
N LEU A 28 48.25 -34.44 8.91
CA LEU A 28 48.58 -35.55 8.00
C LEU A 28 50.04 -35.46 7.51
N ALA A 29 50.52 -34.27 7.15
CA ALA A 29 51.91 -34.04 6.75
C ALA A 29 52.90 -34.35 7.88
N GLN A 30 52.58 -33.97 9.13
CA GLN A 30 53.38 -34.32 10.31
C GLN A 30 53.40 -35.84 10.59
N ARG A 31 52.26 -36.52 10.45
CA ARG A 31 52.14 -37.96 10.65
C ARG A 31 52.85 -38.77 9.56
N ALA A 32 52.96 -38.22 8.36
CA ALA A 32 53.74 -38.78 7.24
C ALA A 32 55.26 -38.55 7.37
N GLY A 33 55.75 -37.95 8.46
CA GLY A 33 57.18 -37.73 8.69
C GLY A 33 57.83 -36.70 7.77
N ILE A 34 57.04 -35.93 7.02
CA ILE A 34 57.53 -34.91 6.11
C ILE A 34 57.78 -33.64 6.94
N LYS A 35 59.06 -33.37 7.23
CA LYS A 35 59.48 -32.07 7.79
C LYS A 35 59.25 -30.99 6.73
N GLU A 36 58.16 -30.24 6.85
CA GLU A 36 58.03 -28.99 6.08
C GLU A 36 59.22 -28.08 6.38
N PRO A 37 59.89 -27.51 5.37
CA PRO A 37 60.87 -26.47 5.61
C PRO A 37 60.15 -25.28 6.24
N ARG A 38 60.55 -24.90 7.46
CA ARG A 38 60.16 -23.64 8.09
C ARG A 38 60.76 -22.48 7.28
N ALA A 39 60.15 -22.16 6.13
CA ALA A 39 60.29 -20.85 5.54
C ALA A 39 59.56 -19.89 6.47
N LYS A 40 60.32 -19.11 7.26
CA LYS A 40 59.77 -17.94 7.94
C LYS A 40 58.99 -17.15 6.89
N PRO A 41 57.71 -16.80 7.13
CA PRO A 41 57.01 -15.93 6.19
C PRO A 41 57.88 -14.68 6.05
N LYS A 42 58.43 -14.45 4.85
CA LYS A 42 58.96 -13.13 4.52
C LYS A 42 57.81 -12.19 4.82
N LEU A 43 58.01 -11.30 5.80
CA LEU A 43 57.16 -10.14 5.98
C LEU A 43 57.01 -9.52 4.60
N VAL A 44 55.84 -9.68 4.00
CA VAL A 44 55.47 -8.89 2.84
C VAL A 44 55.47 -7.48 3.40
N GLU A 45 56.52 -6.72 3.07
CA GLU A 45 56.52 -5.28 3.31
C GLU A 45 55.21 -4.77 2.76
N LYS A 46 54.33 -4.29 3.65
CA LYS A 46 53.20 -3.48 3.21
C LYS A 46 53.79 -2.42 2.29
N PRO A 47 53.24 -2.23 1.07
CA PRO A 47 53.78 -1.23 0.16
C PRO A 47 53.92 0.07 0.95
N ARG A 48 55.16 0.56 1.05
CA ARG A 48 55.48 1.85 1.65
C ARG A 48 54.49 2.86 1.07
N PRO A 49 53.90 3.75 1.90
CA PRO A 49 52.94 4.71 1.39
C PRO A 49 53.60 5.44 0.23
N GLU A 50 52.92 5.42 -0.92
CA GLU A 50 53.17 6.31 -2.03
C GLU A 50 53.44 7.71 -1.43
N SER A 51 54.46 8.40 -1.95
CA SER A 51 55.01 9.63 -1.39
C SER A 51 53.93 10.53 -0.77
N ALA A 52 54.21 11.21 0.34
CA ALA A 52 53.23 12.11 0.99
C ALA A 52 52.54 13.08 0.00
N GLN A 53 53.21 13.40 -1.11
CA GLN A 53 52.66 14.11 -2.26
C GLN A 53 51.52 13.36 -2.98
N GLY A 54 51.63 12.05 -3.22
CA GLY A 54 50.56 11.21 -3.78
C GLY A 54 49.31 11.19 -2.90
N LEU A 55 49.47 11.11 -1.57
CA LEU A 55 48.36 11.21 -0.63
C LEU A 55 47.68 12.59 -0.66
N ILE A 56 48.45 13.67 -0.78
CA ILE A 56 47.91 15.03 -0.91
C ILE A 56 47.16 15.21 -2.23
N ILE A 57 47.66 14.63 -3.33
CA ILE A 57 46.98 14.68 -4.63
C ILE A 57 45.68 13.89 -4.58
N ALA A 58 45.68 12.68 -4.02
CA ALA A 58 44.48 11.87 -3.83
C ALA A 58 43.45 12.58 -2.93
N ALA A 59 43.88 13.18 -1.82
CA ALA A 59 43.01 13.94 -0.94
C ALA A 59 42.38 15.17 -1.64
N ARG A 60 43.15 15.88 -2.49
CA ARG A 60 42.62 16.99 -3.31
C ARG A 60 41.60 16.52 -4.34
N GLN A 61 41.87 15.40 -5.01
CA GLN A 61 40.94 14.80 -5.97
C GLN A 61 39.65 14.34 -5.27
N MET A 62 39.75 13.73 -4.10
CA MET A 62 38.60 13.34 -3.28
C MET A 62 37.78 14.55 -2.81
N LEU A 63 38.43 15.65 -2.40
CA LEU A 63 37.73 16.88 -2.03
C LEU A 63 37.03 17.54 -3.23
N ALA A 64 37.66 17.53 -4.41
CA ALA A 64 37.05 18.04 -5.64
C ALA A 64 35.83 17.20 -6.06
N ALA A 65 35.94 15.86 -5.99
CA ALA A 65 34.82 14.96 -6.24
C ALA A 65 33.68 15.17 -5.23
N ALA A 66 33.99 15.28 -3.93
CA ALA A 66 33.01 15.54 -2.89
C ALA A 66 32.33 16.91 -3.04
N ALA A 67 33.02 17.92 -3.58
CA ALA A 67 32.43 19.21 -3.89
C ALA A 67 31.43 19.11 -5.06
N ALA A 68 31.80 18.42 -6.14
CA ALA A 68 30.91 18.17 -7.27
C ALA A 68 29.67 17.36 -6.87
N ASP A 69 29.83 16.31 -6.05
CA ASP A 69 28.72 15.52 -5.54
C ASP A 69 27.75 16.35 -4.68
N ARG A 70 28.29 17.28 -3.87
CA ARG A 70 27.46 18.20 -3.07
C ARG A 70 26.68 19.18 -3.93
N GLU A 71 27.28 19.71 -4.99
CA GLU A 71 26.60 20.60 -5.93
C GLU A 71 25.47 19.87 -6.67
N LEU A 72 25.71 18.65 -7.14
CA LEU A 72 24.68 17.81 -7.76
C LEU A 72 23.55 17.47 -6.77
N ALA A 73 23.89 17.11 -5.54
CA ALA A 73 22.89 16.85 -4.50
C ALA A 73 22.07 18.11 -4.16
N ALA A 74 22.69 19.29 -4.14
CA ALA A 74 22.00 20.56 -3.89
C ALA A 74 21.02 20.90 -5.02
N GLN A 75 21.41 20.66 -6.28
CA GLN A 75 20.52 20.84 -7.44
C GLN A 75 19.35 19.88 -7.39
N ALA A 76 19.60 18.59 -7.17
CA ALA A 76 18.55 17.57 -7.04
C ALA A 76 17.56 17.88 -5.90
N LEU A 77 18.05 18.40 -4.77
CA LEU A 77 17.20 18.84 -3.66
C LEU A 77 16.37 20.08 -4.01
N ALA A 78 16.91 21.02 -4.77
CA ALA A 78 16.17 22.18 -5.23
C ALA A 78 15.04 21.78 -6.18
N ASP A 79 15.33 20.90 -7.15
CA ASP A 79 14.34 20.38 -8.09
C ASP A 79 13.25 19.58 -7.38
N ALA A 80 13.63 18.70 -6.44
CA ALA A 80 12.69 17.93 -5.64
C ALA A 80 11.76 18.83 -4.81
N ARG A 81 12.28 19.95 -4.28
CA ARG A 81 11.46 20.94 -3.55
C ARG A 81 10.46 21.63 -4.46
N ILE A 82 10.86 22.00 -5.67
CA ILE A 82 9.96 22.62 -6.67
C ILE A 82 8.86 21.62 -7.03
N GLN A 83 9.21 20.37 -7.34
CA GLN A 83 8.23 19.32 -7.66
C GLN A 83 7.26 19.08 -6.50
N ALA A 84 7.77 18.96 -5.27
CA ALA A 84 6.93 18.80 -4.09
C ALA A 84 5.96 19.98 -3.91
N ALA A 85 6.44 21.22 -4.08
CA ALA A 85 5.60 22.40 -4.00
C ALA A 85 4.50 22.41 -5.06
N THR A 86 4.80 21.99 -6.30
CA THR A 86 3.78 21.88 -7.36
C THR A 86 2.72 20.84 -7.04
N ILE A 87 3.13 19.65 -6.57
CA ILE A 87 2.20 18.58 -6.18
C ILE A 87 1.29 19.04 -5.04
N ILE A 88 1.85 19.71 -4.03
CA ILE A 88 1.07 20.23 -2.90
C ILE A 88 0.06 21.27 -3.39
N ALA A 89 0.47 22.22 -4.23
CA ALA A 89 -0.42 23.25 -4.75
C ALA A 89 -1.58 22.66 -5.58
N GLU A 90 -1.31 21.66 -6.41
CA GLU A 90 -2.33 20.95 -7.19
C GLU A 90 -3.29 20.16 -6.29
N ALA A 91 -2.76 19.49 -5.27
CA ALA A 91 -3.56 18.76 -4.29
C ALA A 91 -4.46 19.70 -3.49
N GLU A 92 -3.94 20.85 -3.05
CA GLU A 92 -4.71 21.88 -2.35
C GLU A 92 -5.81 22.47 -3.24
N ALA A 93 -5.52 22.77 -4.51
CA ALA A 93 -6.51 23.26 -5.46
C ALA A 93 -7.64 22.23 -5.65
N THR A 94 -7.29 20.96 -5.82
CA THR A 94 -8.25 19.86 -5.97
C THR A 94 -9.08 19.68 -4.71
N ALA A 95 -8.45 19.66 -3.54
CA ALA A 95 -9.13 19.57 -2.26
C ALA A 95 -10.10 20.74 -2.06
N ARG A 96 -9.71 21.96 -2.43
CA ARG A 96 -10.57 23.14 -2.35
C ARG A 96 -11.80 23.02 -3.23
N ILE A 97 -11.66 22.51 -4.45
CA ILE A 97 -12.80 22.22 -5.34
C ILE A 97 -13.74 21.23 -4.66
N VAL A 98 -13.22 20.07 -4.23
CA VAL A 98 -14.01 19.01 -3.58
C VAL A 98 -14.74 19.52 -2.33
N ILE A 99 -14.07 20.29 -1.47
CA ILE A 99 -14.66 20.90 -0.27
C ILE A 99 -15.75 21.89 -0.66
N SER A 100 -15.51 22.75 -1.66
CA SER A 100 -16.47 23.76 -2.09
C SER A 100 -17.72 23.18 -2.75
N THR A 101 -17.59 22.07 -3.47
CA THR A 101 -18.71 21.38 -4.13
C THR A 101 -19.44 20.42 -3.19
N GLY A 102 -18.77 19.97 -2.12
CA GLY A 102 -19.26 18.90 -1.25
C GLY A 102 -19.36 17.56 -1.99
N PRO A 103 -19.77 16.48 -1.31
CA PRO A 103 -20.16 15.26 -2.00
C PRO A 103 -21.34 15.58 -2.93
N VAL A 104 -21.21 15.32 -4.23
CA VAL A 104 -22.32 15.43 -5.19
C VAL A 104 -23.31 14.33 -4.86
N LEU A 105 -24.19 14.58 -3.89
CA LEU A 105 -25.25 13.66 -3.56
C LEU A 105 -26.22 13.66 -4.76
N PRO A 106 -26.59 12.49 -5.30
CA PRO A 106 -27.46 12.42 -6.47
C PRO A 106 -28.79 13.11 -6.18
N SER A 107 -29.29 13.84 -7.17
CA SER A 107 -30.59 14.50 -7.04
C SER A 107 -31.68 13.44 -6.91
N VAL A 108 -32.69 13.69 -6.08
CA VAL A 108 -33.83 12.77 -5.93
C VAL A 108 -34.55 12.59 -7.27
N ALA A 109 -34.55 13.61 -8.14
CA ALA A 109 -35.09 13.53 -9.49
C ALA A 109 -34.31 12.53 -10.38
N ALA A 110 -32.98 12.49 -10.30
CA ALA A 110 -32.18 11.51 -11.02
C ALA A 110 -32.47 10.07 -10.56
N ILE A 111 -32.63 9.87 -9.25
CA ILE A 111 -33.02 8.58 -8.68
C ILE A 111 -34.41 8.17 -9.16
N GLN A 112 -35.36 9.12 -9.18
CA GLN A 112 -36.71 8.87 -9.69
C GLN A 112 -36.69 8.44 -11.16
N ASN A 113 -35.91 9.11 -12.01
CA ASN A 113 -35.76 8.76 -13.42
C ASN A 113 -35.18 7.34 -13.58
N ALA A 114 -34.07 7.05 -12.90
CA ALA A 114 -33.39 5.77 -13.01
C ALA A 114 -34.28 4.58 -12.58
N VAL A 115 -35.08 4.77 -11.52
CA VAL A 115 -36.03 3.73 -11.08
C VAL A 115 -37.21 3.62 -12.05
N ALA A 116 -37.74 4.74 -12.54
CA ALA A 116 -38.83 4.73 -13.51
C ALA A 116 -38.44 3.99 -14.80
N GLU A 117 -37.24 4.25 -15.33
CA GLU A 117 -36.66 3.54 -16.48
C GLU A 117 -36.54 2.04 -16.23
N ARG A 118 -36.05 1.63 -15.05
CA ARG A 118 -35.88 0.21 -14.71
C ARG A 118 -37.20 -0.56 -14.69
N TYR A 119 -38.28 0.07 -14.23
CA TYR A 119 -39.61 -0.54 -14.17
C TYR A 119 -40.44 -0.31 -15.44
N GLY A 120 -39.90 0.39 -16.46
CA GLY A 120 -40.63 0.69 -17.69
C GLY A 120 -41.86 1.60 -17.49
N ILE A 121 -41.85 2.45 -16.46
CA ILE A 121 -42.96 3.36 -16.13
C ILE A 121 -42.52 4.81 -16.27
N SER A 122 -43.47 5.74 -16.42
CA SER A 122 -43.17 7.16 -16.36
C SER A 122 -43.00 7.65 -14.92
N VAL A 123 -42.17 8.67 -14.73
CA VAL A 123 -42.00 9.33 -13.42
C VAL A 123 -43.31 9.92 -12.92
N SER A 124 -44.13 10.46 -13.83
CA SER A 124 -45.46 10.98 -13.49
C SER A 124 -46.40 9.88 -12.97
N ALA A 125 -46.34 8.67 -13.54
CA ALA A 125 -47.11 7.52 -13.04
C ALA A 125 -46.60 7.06 -11.67
N MET A 126 -45.28 7.00 -11.46
CA MET A 126 -44.69 6.64 -10.18
C MET A 126 -45.11 7.62 -9.05
N LEU A 127 -45.11 8.92 -9.34
CA LEU A 127 -45.52 9.97 -8.39
C LEU A 127 -47.05 10.12 -8.26
N GLY A 128 -47.80 9.62 -9.24
CA GLY A 128 -49.26 9.69 -9.29
C GLY A 128 -49.95 8.82 -8.24
N PRO A 129 -51.30 8.90 -8.14
CA PRO A 129 -52.07 8.21 -7.12
C PRO A 129 -52.14 6.69 -7.29
N GLY A 130 -51.69 6.14 -8.42
CA GLY A 130 -51.80 4.71 -8.77
C GLY A 130 -51.26 3.75 -7.70
N VAL A 131 -51.96 2.63 -7.55
CA VAL A 131 -51.76 1.64 -6.48
C VAL A 131 -51.52 0.21 -6.99
N SER A 132 -51.21 0.03 -8.27
CA SER A 132 -50.81 -1.30 -8.78
C SER A 132 -49.53 -1.77 -8.06
N ASN A 133 -49.38 -3.08 -7.90
CA ASN A 133 -48.25 -3.64 -7.16
C ASN A 133 -46.90 -3.15 -7.73
N ASP A 134 -46.76 -3.12 -9.05
CA ASP A 134 -45.53 -2.67 -9.74
C ASP A 134 -45.23 -1.20 -9.48
N LEU A 135 -46.25 -0.32 -9.52
CA LEU A 135 -46.08 1.10 -9.21
C LEU A 135 -45.70 1.32 -7.75
N VAL A 136 -46.32 0.56 -6.84
CA VAL A 136 -46.00 0.65 -5.41
C VAL A 136 -44.58 0.13 -5.16
N ALA A 137 -44.17 -0.97 -5.77
CA ALA A 137 -42.82 -1.53 -5.67
C ALA A 137 -41.77 -0.53 -6.19
N ALA A 138 -41.95 0.00 -7.40
CA ALA A 138 -41.07 1.01 -7.99
C ALA A 138 -40.94 2.25 -7.10
N ARG A 139 -42.07 2.76 -6.60
CA ARG A 139 -42.09 3.92 -5.70
C ARG A 139 -41.35 3.65 -4.39
N TYR A 140 -41.58 2.50 -3.78
CA TYR A 140 -40.94 2.13 -2.51
C TYR A 140 -39.43 1.93 -2.70
N GLU A 141 -39.01 1.35 -3.83
CA GLU A 141 -37.61 1.25 -4.19
C GLU A 141 -36.98 2.64 -4.37
N ALA A 142 -37.61 3.54 -5.12
CA ALA A 142 -37.11 4.90 -5.31
C ALA A 142 -36.97 5.67 -3.99
N ILE A 143 -37.92 5.52 -3.06
CA ILE A 143 -37.85 6.14 -1.74
C ILE A 143 -36.67 5.58 -0.93
N ARG A 144 -36.45 4.27 -0.94
CA ARG A 144 -35.33 3.64 -0.22
C ARG A 144 -33.99 4.10 -0.79
N GLN A 145 -33.85 4.12 -2.12
CA GLN A 145 -32.63 4.59 -2.77
C GLN A 145 -32.39 6.08 -2.48
N ALA A 146 -33.43 6.92 -2.54
CA ALA A 146 -33.33 8.33 -2.20
C ALA A 146 -32.89 8.55 -0.74
N HIS A 147 -33.45 7.80 0.21
CA HIS A 147 -33.05 7.90 1.62
C HIS A 147 -31.61 7.43 1.85
N ALA A 148 -31.18 6.35 1.19
CA ALA A 148 -29.81 5.84 1.28
C ALA A 148 -28.79 6.82 0.68
N ALA A 149 -29.12 7.47 -0.43
CA ALA A 149 -28.23 8.40 -1.12
C ALA A 149 -28.26 9.83 -0.56
N ARG A 150 -29.36 10.23 0.11
CA ARG A 150 -29.57 11.55 0.72
C ARG A 150 -30.00 11.42 2.20
N PRO A 151 -29.11 10.96 3.10
CA PRO A 151 -29.42 10.87 4.53
C PRO A 151 -29.67 12.23 5.19
N ASP A 152 -29.29 13.32 4.51
CA ASP A 152 -29.54 14.71 4.92
C ASP A 152 -31.02 15.11 4.78
N LEU A 153 -31.81 14.41 3.96
CA LEU A 153 -33.21 14.72 3.74
C LEU A 153 -34.10 14.05 4.80
N SER A 154 -34.86 14.86 5.53
CA SER A 154 -35.84 14.34 6.47
C SER A 154 -36.96 13.56 5.74
N PRO A 155 -37.60 12.57 6.39
CA PRO A 155 -38.72 11.83 5.80
C PRO A 155 -39.88 12.73 5.33
N ALA A 156 -40.09 13.86 5.99
CA ALA A 156 -41.09 14.85 5.59
C ALA A 156 -40.72 15.54 4.26
N ARG A 157 -39.42 15.86 4.08
CA ARG A 157 -38.92 16.48 2.84
C ARG A 157 -38.95 15.49 1.67
N LEU A 158 -38.59 14.23 1.92
CA LEU A 158 -38.79 13.14 0.94
C LEU A 158 -40.27 13.00 0.58
N GLY A 159 -41.19 13.08 1.56
CA GLY A 159 -42.63 13.08 1.32
C GLY A 159 -43.08 14.14 0.31
N ARG A 160 -42.58 15.38 0.43
CA ARG A 160 -42.86 16.45 -0.53
C ARG A 160 -42.34 16.13 -1.94
N LEU A 161 -41.12 15.60 -2.05
CA LEU A 161 -40.51 15.23 -3.34
C LEU A 161 -41.21 14.06 -4.03
N PHE A 162 -41.77 13.13 -3.25
CA PHE A 162 -42.53 11.98 -3.76
C PHE A 162 -44.04 12.21 -3.80
N ARG A 163 -44.54 13.39 -3.39
CA ARG A 163 -45.97 13.73 -3.25
C ARG A 163 -46.74 12.74 -2.36
N ARG A 164 -46.15 12.34 -1.23
CA ARG A 164 -46.70 11.35 -0.30
C ARG A 164 -46.55 11.74 1.16
N ASP A 165 -47.44 11.18 1.97
CA ASP A 165 -47.42 11.37 3.41
C ASP A 165 -46.16 10.78 4.04
N ARG A 166 -45.70 11.45 5.10
CA ARG A 166 -44.52 11.05 5.88
C ARG A 166 -44.58 9.60 6.36
N THR A 167 -45.77 9.10 6.69
CA THR A 167 -45.98 7.72 7.17
C THR A 167 -45.67 6.68 6.09
N ILE A 168 -46.02 6.95 4.83
CA ILE A 168 -45.70 6.10 3.68
C ILE A 168 -44.20 6.08 3.45
N ILE A 169 -43.53 7.24 3.55
CA ILE A 169 -42.07 7.32 3.43
C ILE A 169 -41.38 6.47 4.49
N ILE A 170 -41.81 6.58 5.76
CA ILE A 170 -41.27 5.79 6.86
C ILE A 170 -41.49 4.29 6.62
N ARG A 171 -42.69 3.91 6.15
CA ARG A 171 -43.01 2.50 5.83
C ARG A 171 -42.10 1.95 4.73
N ALA A 172 -41.82 2.75 3.70
CA ALA A 172 -40.93 2.37 2.61
C ALA A 172 -39.48 2.20 3.09
N ILE A 173 -38.97 3.14 3.89
CA ILE A 173 -37.63 3.08 4.50
C ILE A 173 -37.50 1.85 5.41
N ALA A 174 -38.52 1.54 6.21
CA ALA A 174 -38.54 0.37 7.08
C ALA A 174 -38.66 -0.97 6.34
N GLY A 175 -38.72 -0.97 5.01
CA GLY A 175 -38.83 -2.19 4.20
C GLY A 175 -40.17 -2.92 4.32
N LYS A 176 -41.19 -2.29 4.92
CA LYS A 176 -42.53 -2.87 5.17
C LYS A 176 -43.48 -2.73 3.96
N GLY A 177 -42.94 -2.55 2.76
CA GLY A 177 -43.68 -2.47 1.51
C GLY A 177 -43.54 -3.73 0.67
N PRO A 178 -44.22 -3.78 -0.49
CA PRO A 178 -43.97 -4.84 -1.46
C PRO A 178 -42.48 -4.84 -1.84
N LYS A 179 -41.88 -6.03 -1.78
CA LYS A 179 -40.56 -6.27 -2.37
C LYS A 179 -40.75 -6.46 -3.88
N PRO A 180 -39.82 -6.00 -4.72
CA PRO A 180 -39.84 -6.32 -6.13
C PRO A 180 -39.84 -7.83 -6.35
#